data_AF-A0A497EBT4-F1
#
_entry.id   AF-A0A497EBT4-F1
#
_cell.length_a   1.000
_cell.length_b   1.000
_cell.length_c   1.000
_cell.angle_alpha   90.00
_cell.angle_beta   90.00
_cell.angle_gamma   90.00
#
_symmetry.space_group_name_H-M   'P 1'
#
loop_
_entity.id
_entity.type
_entity.pdbx_description
1 polymer ?
#
loop_
_entity_poly.entity_id
_entity_poly.type
_entity_poly.pdbx_seq_one_letter_code
_entity_poly.pdbx_strand_id
1 'polypeptide(L)'
;MSYFLQGFGVFLGVVAGTAVTLFAAWIIRVKEASHRKRNLIFEIGMNIRKLEQWLERLNELRNAVNGDALDSFYEYFDFSKILAATAISMYKSGELYKHLSHEEIDELHSFSSYFSSPGEQFIHNQISQHKRFFEESRLKDNLASWFKTGKPQAVSDIKFWEQKFKGHRDRLSEIIETLEEK
;
A
#
# COMPACT_ATOMS: atom_id res chain seq x y z
N MET A 1 17.46 -62.95 21.94
CA MET A 1 17.01 -61.78 22.73
C MET A 1 17.67 -60.45 22.30
N SER A 2 18.86 -60.44 21.69
CA SER A 2 19.55 -59.18 21.31
C SER A 2 18.93 -58.41 20.14
N TYR A 3 18.39 -59.10 19.12
CA TYR A 3 17.82 -58.46 17.92
C TYR A 3 16.56 -57.61 18.18
N PHE A 4 15.75 -57.99 19.17
CA PHE A 4 14.55 -57.22 19.53
C PHE A 4 14.91 -55.91 20.24
N LEU A 5 15.88 -55.95 21.17
CA LEU A 5 16.43 -54.77 21.83
C LEU A 5 17.15 -53.83 20.85
N GLN A 6 17.88 -54.38 19.88
CA GLN A 6 18.53 -53.60 18.83
C GLN A 6 17.52 -52.94 17.88
N GLY A 7 16.51 -53.69 17.42
CA GLY A 7 15.43 -53.16 16.58
C GLY A 7 14.57 -52.11 17.28
N PHE A 8 14.29 -52.30 18.58
CA PHE A 8 13.57 -51.33 19.40
C PHE A 8 14.38 -50.05 19.64
N GLY A 9 15.70 -50.17 19.83
CA GLY A 9 16.60 -49.01 19.94
C GLY A 9 16.67 -48.17 18.65
N VAL A 10 16.74 -48.82 17.49
CA VAL A 10 16.71 -48.13 16.18
C VAL A 10 15.35 -47.45 15.96
N PHE A 11 14.25 -48.13 16.30
CA PHE A 11 12.90 -47.57 16.20
C PHE A 11 12.73 -46.33 17.09
N LEU A 12 13.14 -46.40 18.36
CA LEU A 12 13.10 -45.25 19.28
C LEU A 12 13.98 -44.10 18.80
N GLY A 13 15.15 -44.40 18.22
CA GLY A 13 16.03 -43.39 17.61
C GLY A 13 15.37 -42.64 16.44
N VAL A 14 14.68 -43.36 15.54
CA VAL A 14 13.95 -42.77 14.41
C VAL A 14 12.76 -41.93 14.90
N VAL A 15 12.00 -42.42 15.87
CA VAL A 15 10.87 -41.68 16.46
C VAL A 15 11.35 -40.41 17.16
N ALA A 16 12.41 -40.48 17.96
CA ALA A 16 13.01 -39.32 18.62
C ALA A 16 13.56 -38.31 17.60
N GLY A 17 14.27 -38.76 16.56
CA GLY A 17 14.77 -37.89 15.49
C GLY A 17 13.64 -37.19 14.72
N THR A 18 12.55 -37.91 14.44
CA THR A 18 11.36 -37.34 13.78
C THR A 18 10.69 -36.30 14.67
N ALA A 19 10.52 -36.59 15.96
CA ALA A 19 9.92 -35.67 16.93
C ALA A 19 10.74 -34.37 17.07
N VAL A 20 12.07 -34.47 17.17
CA VAL A 20 12.96 -33.29 17.22
C VAL A 20 12.86 -32.47 15.94
N THR A 21 12.83 -33.12 14.78
CA THR A 21 12.70 -32.43 13.47
C THR A 21 11.37 -31.68 13.39
N LEU A 22 10.26 -32.32 13.78
CA LEU A 22 8.93 -31.69 13.81
C LEU A 22 8.89 -30.50 14.76
N PHE A 23 9.49 -30.63 15.94
CA PHE A 23 9.55 -29.56 16.93
C PHE A 23 10.39 -28.37 16.45
N ALA A 24 11.58 -28.63 15.88
CA ALA A 24 12.42 -27.58 15.29
C ALA A 24 11.70 -26.86 14.14
N ALA A 25 11.04 -27.61 13.26
CA ALA A 25 10.24 -27.05 12.18
C ALA A 25 9.08 -26.18 12.70
N TRP A 26 8.44 -26.59 13.80
CA TRP A 26 7.38 -25.80 14.44
C TRP A 26 7.91 -24.47 14.98
N ILE A 27 9.04 -24.46 15.70
CA ILE A 27 9.67 -23.23 16.21
C ILE A 27 9.99 -22.26 15.07
N ILE A 28 10.60 -22.77 13.99
CA ILE A 28 10.95 -21.95 12.82
C ILE A 28 9.69 -21.32 12.22
N ARG A 29 8.61 -22.08 12.06
CA ARG A 29 7.33 -21.56 11.52
C ARG A 29 6.72 -20.46 12.38
N VAL A 30 6.74 -20.61 13.71
CA VAL A 30 6.23 -19.59 14.63
C VAL A 30 7.05 -18.31 14.51
N LYS A 31 8.38 -18.43 14.46
CA LYS A 31 9.28 -17.28 14.30
C LYS A 31 9.05 -16.58 12.96
N GLU A 32 8.95 -17.34 11.87
CA GLU A 32 8.67 -16.81 10.53
C GLU A 32 7.35 -16.06 10.46
N ALA A 33 6.28 -16.59 11.06
CA ALA A 33 4.97 -15.92 11.08
C ALA A 33 5.06 -14.55 11.81
N SER A 34 5.74 -14.51 12.96
CA SER A 34 5.99 -13.24 13.68
C SER A 34 6.84 -12.27 12.86
N HIS A 35 7.82 -12.74 12.09
CA HIS A 35 8.59 -11.89 11.18
C HIS A 35 7.74 -11.36 10.02
N ARG A 36 6.91 -12.20 9.39
CA ARG A 36 6.02 -11.78 8.29
C ARG A 36 5.01 -10.73 8.74
N LYS A 37 4.41 -10.92 9.91
CA LYS A 37 3.53 -9.92 10.54
C LYS A 37 4.23 -8.58 10.74
N ARG A 38 5.45 -8.57 11.30
CA ARG A 38 6.25 -7.34 11.47
C ARG A 38 6.61 -6.69 10.14
N ASN A 39 6.93 -7.47 9.12
CA ASN A 39 7.19 -6.97 7.77
C ASN A 39 5.94 -6.35 7.16
N LEU A 40 4.75 -6.93 7.40
CA LEU A 40 3.48 -6.37 6.94
C LEU A 40 3.20 -5.02 7.60
N ILE A 41 3.37 -4.91 8.92
CA ILE A 41 3.24 -3.63 9.64
C ILE A 41 4.20 -2.58 9.07
N PHE A 42 5.47 -2.95 8.87
CA PHE A 42 6.47 -2.07 8.27
C PHE A 42 6.08 -1.63 6.85
N GLU A 43 5.63 -2.56 6.02
CA GLU A 43 5.19 -2.33 4.64
C GLU A 43 4.01 -1.35 4.59
N ILE A 44 2.99 -1.55 5.42
CA ILE A 44 1.84 -0.65 5.55
C ILE A 44 2.29 0.74 6.05
N GLY A 45 3.15 0.79 7.06
CA GLY A 45 3.68 2.06 7.60
C GLY A 45 4.47 2.85 6.56
N MET A 46 5.25 2.18 5.70
CA MET A 46 5.94 2.82 4.58
C MET A 46 4.97 3.35 3.52
N ASN A 47 3.86 2.67 3.29
CA ASN A 47 2.82 3.14 2.37
C ASN A 47 2.04 4.34 2.94
N ILE A 48 1.76 4.36 4.25
CA ILE A 48 1.17 5.51 4.94
C ILE A 48 2.04 6.75 4.74
N ARG A 49 3.37 6.64 4.94
CA ARG A 49 4.29 7.76 4.70
C ARG A 49 4.27 8.28 3.26
N LYS A 50 4.07 7.39 2.28
CA LYS A 50 3.91 7.80 0.86
C LYS A 50 2.61 8.56 0.64
N LEU A 51 1.51 8.12 1.26
CA LEU A 51 0.24 8.86 1.21
C LEU A 51 0.39 10.26 1.80
N GLU A 52 1.14 10.41 2.89
CA GLU A 52 1.43 11.73 3.48
C GLU A 52 2.24 12.62 2.53
N GLN A 53 3.30 12.09 1.92
CA GLN A 53 4.08 12.81 0.91
C GLN A 53 3.22 13.22 -0.29
N TRP A 54 2.34 12.34 -0.77
CA TRP A 54 1.44 12.67 -1.87
C TRP A 54 0.37 13.68 -1.46
N LEU A 55 -0.09 13.68 -0.20
CA LEU A 55 -0.97 14.73 0.33
C LEU A 55 -0.28 16.10 0.34
N GLU A 56 1.01 16.16 0.70
CA GLU A 56 1.81 17.38 0.62
C GLU A 56 1.92 17.87 -0.84
N ARG A 57 2.22 16.96 -1.78
CA ARG A 57 2.25 17.28 -3.22
C ARG A 57 0.90 17.77 -3.76
N LEU A 58 -0.23 17.22 -3.29
CA LEU A 58 -1.55 17.72 -3.67
C LEU A 58 -1.80 19.14 -3.15
N ASN A 59 -1.28 19.47 -1.97
CA ASN A 59 -1.36 20.82 -1.44
C ASN A 59 -0.51 21.81 -2.25
N GLU A 60 0.68 21.42 -2.68
CA GLU A 60 1.50 22.20 -3.61
C GLU A 60 0.78 22.42 -4.95
N LEU A 61 0.18 21.37 -5.51
CA LEU A 61 -0.64 21.46 -6.72
C LEU A 61 -1.81 22.42 -6.54
N ARG A 62 -2.52 22.36 -5.40
CA ARG A 62 -3.59 23.30 -5.07
C ARG A 62 -3.08 24.73 -5.05
N ASN A 63 -1.95 24.98 -4.42
CA ASN A 63 -1.36 26.32 -4.35
C ASN A 63 -0.98 26.82 -5.75
N ALA A 64 -0.44 25.95 -6.61
CA ALA A 64 -0.15 26.27 -8.00
C ALA A 64 -1.43 26.60 -8.81
N VAL A 65 -2.50 25.82 -8.65
CA VAL A 65 -3.82 26.10 -9.26
C VAL A 65 -4.40 27.42 -8.76
N ASN A 66 -4.29 27.71 -7.46
CA ASN A 66 -4.87 28.90 -6.86
C ASN A 66 -4.09 30.17 -7.19
N GLY A 67 -2.76 30.09 -7.19
CA GLY A 67 -1.84 31.19 -7.55
C GLY A 67 -1.64 31.37 -9.05
N ASP A 68 -2.39 30.64 -9.88
CA ASP A 68 -2.30 30.68 -11.35
C ASP A 68 -0.86 30.46 -11.86
N ALA A 69 -0.12 29.59 -11.16
CA ALA A 69 1.26 29.20 -11.44
C ALA A 69 1.34 27.68 -11.70
N LEU A 70 0.34 27.12 -12.38
CA LEU A 70 0.23 25.67 -12.60
C LEU A 70 1.39 25.10 -13.43
N ASP A 71 2.04 25.95 -14.23
CA ASP A 71 3.26 25.65 -14.98
C ASP A 71 4.47 25.37 -14.07
N SER A 72 4.48 25.91 -12.84
CA SER A 72 5.57 25.70 -11.87
C SER A 72 5.50 24.39 -11.09
N PHE A 73 4.41 23.64 -11.18
CA PHE A 73 4.27 22.35 -10.51
C PHE A 73 4.95 21.24 -11.33
N TYR A 74 6.10 20.70 -10.91
CA TYR A 74 6.82 19.65 -11.66
C TYR A 74 6.82 18.27 -10.98
N GLU A 75 6.12 18.17 -9.86
CA GLU A 75 6.12 16.96 -9.03
C GLU A 75 5.34 15.80 -9.67
N TYR A 76 5.71 14.60 -9.24
CA TYR A 76 5.18 13.34 -9.75
C TYR A 76 4.57 12.49 -8.63
N PHE A 77 3.53 11.73 -8.94
CA PHE A 77 2.89 10.81 -7.99
C PHE A 77 3.30 9.38 -8.33
N ASP A 78 4.27 8.83 -7.61
CA ASP A 78 4.88 7.53 -7.88
C ASP A 78 4.14 6.35 -7.20
N PHE A 79 2.84 6.21 -7.51
CA PHE A 79 2.02 5.13 -6.94
C PHE A 79 2.57 3.74 -7.22
N SER A 80 3.21 3.53 -8.37
CA SER A 80 3.83 2.26 -8.76
C SER A 80 4.87 1.76 -7.76
N LYS A 81 5.38 2.62 -6.88
CA LYS A 81 6.38 2.25 -5.87
C LYS A 81 5.78 1.79 -4.54
N ILE A 82 4.47 1.60 -4.40
CA ILE A 82 3.93 1.03 -3.15
C ILE A 82 4.55 -0.34 -2.85
N LEU A 83 4.63 -0.67 -1.56
CA LEU A 83 5.10 -1.98 -1.11
C LEU A 83 3.88 -2.86 -0.82
N ALA A 84 3.77 -3.99 -1.49
CA ALA A 84 2.66 -4.94 -1.32
C ALA A 84 3.12 -6.41 -1.27
N ALA A 85 4.44 -6.65 -1.27
CA ALA A 85 5.00 -7.98 -1.46
C ALA A 85 4.66 -8.91 -0.28
N THR A 86 4.75 -8.38 0.95
CA THR A 86 4.44 -9.15 2.16
C THR A 86 2.95 -9.45 2.23
N ALA A 87 2.10 -8.45 1.97
CA ALA A 87 0.66 -8.62 1.94
C ALA A 87 0.23 -9.71 0.93
N ILE A 88 0.76 -9.66 -0.30
CA ILE A 88 0.47 -10.65 -1.35
C ILE A 88 0.94 -12.06 -0.94
N SER A 89 2.14 -12.17 -0.35
CA SER A 89 2.67 -13.46 0.10
C SER A 89 1.83 -14.07 1.23
N MET A 90 1.43 -13.25 2.20
CA MET A 90 0.59 -13.67 3.32
C MET A 90 -0.84 -14.00 2.88
N TYR A 91 -1.38 -13.30 1.89
CA TYR A 91 -2.67 -13.62 1.27
C TYR A 91 -2.64 -14.99 0.59
N LYS A 92 -1.66 -15.23 -0.28
CA LYS A 92 -1.52 -16.51 -1.02
C LYS A 92 -1.32 -17.72 -0.11
N SER A 93 -0.65 -17.54 1.02
CA SER A 93 -0.43 -18.61 2.00
C SER A 93 -1.59 -18.79 2.98
N GLY A 94 -2.61 -17.94 2.91
CA GLY A 94 -3.73 -17.91 3.85
C GLY A 94 -3.38 -17.39 5.25
N GLU A 95 -2.16 -16.89 5.44
CA GLU A 95 -1.70 -16.35 6.73
C GLU A 95 -2.40 -15.03 7.08
N LEU A 96 -2.75 -14.23 6.07
CA LEU A 96 -3.44 -12.95 6.25
C LEU A 96 -4.78 -13.11 7.01
N TYR A 97 -5.56 -14.16 6.70
CA TYR A 97 -6.84 -14.47 7.35
C TYR A 97 -6.74 -14.82 8.83
N LYS A 98 -5.55 -15.12 9.33
CA LYS A 98 -5.32 -15.37 10.77
C LYS A 98 -5.23 -14.06 11.57
N HIS A 99 -4.93 -12.96 10.88
CA HIS A 99 -4.64 -11.68 11.51
C HIS A 99 -5.69 -10.62 11.18
N LEU A 100 -6.23 -10.63 9.95
CA LEU A 100 -7.13 -9.61 9.44
C LEU A 100 -8.51 -10.19 9.11
N SER A 101 -9.54 -9.36 9.26
CA SER A 101 -10.91 -9.64 8.82
C SER A 101 -11.00 -9.61 7.29
N HIS A 102 -12.13 -10.08 6.74
CA HIS A 102 -12.33 -10.05 5.30
C HIS A 102 -12.32 -8.62 4.75
N GLU A 103 -12.93 -7.69 5.49
CA GLU A 103 -13.02 -6.28 5.17
C GLU A 103 -11.63 -5.61 5.16
N GLU A 104 -10.80 -5.88 6.18
CA GLU A 104 -9.43 -5.37 6.24
C GLU A 104 -8.56 -5.88 5.08
N ILE A 105 -8.77 -7.12 4.65
CA ILE A 105 -8.08 -7.71 3.49
C ILE A 105 -8.55 -7.04 2.20
N ASP A 106 -9.85 -6.77 2.06
CA ASP A 106 -10.39 -6.05 0.90
C ASP A 106 -9.83 -4.62 0.82
N GLU A 107 -9.67 -3.94 1.95
CA GLU A 107 -9.04 -2.61 2.00
C GLU A 107 -7.58 -2.63 1.52
N LEU A 108 -6.78 -3.65 1.89
CA LEU A 108 -5.42 -3.84 1.37
C LEU A 108 -5.41 -4.08 -0.15
N HIS A 109 -6.36 -4.87 -0.65
CA HIS A 109 -6.52 -5.11 -2.08
C HIS A 109 -6.93 -3.84 -2.84
N SER A 110 -7.92 -3.12 -2.32
CA SER A 110 -8.40 -1.84 -2.85
C SER A 110 -7.27 -0.82 -2.93
N PHE A 111 -6.48 -0.70 -1.85
CA PHE A 111 -5.27 0.13 -1.82
C PHE A 111 -4.30 -0.26 -2.94
N SER A 112 -3.89 -1.53 -3.00
CA SER A 112 -2.90 -1.97 -4.00
C SER A 112 -3.36 -1.83 -5.45
N SER A 113 -4.67 -1.95 -5.69
CA SER A 113 -5.25 -1.80 -7.03
C SER A 113 -5.28 -0.33 -7.47
N TYR A 114 -5.62 0.55 -6.54
CA TYR A 114 -5.74 1.98 -6.81
C TYR A 114 -4.38 2.66 -6.94
N PHE A 115 -3.46 2.34 -6.03
CA PHE A 115 -2.09 2.84 -6.04
C PHE A 115 -1.19 1.95 -6.90
N SER A 116 -1.49 1.94 -8.19
CA SER A 116 -0.81 1.14 -9.20
C SER A 116 -0.33 2.02 -10.35
N SER A 117 0.43 1.44 -11.28
CA SER A 117 0.87 2.15 -12.49
C SER A 117 -0.30 2.78 -13.28
N PRO A 118 -1.45 2.08 -13.47
CA PRO A 118 -2.65 2.71 -14.03
C PRO A 118 -3.16 3.93 -13.25
N GLY A 119 -3.20 3.84 -11.91
CA GLY A 119 -3.62 4.97 -11.06
C GLY A 119 -2.67 6.17 -11.16
N GLU A 120 -1.37 5.90 -11.20
CA GLU A 120 -0.31 6.89 -11.41
C GLU A 120 -0.45 7.58 -12.77
N GLN A 121 -0.72 6.82 -13.83
CA GLN A 121 -0.99 7.39 -15.15
C GLN A 121 -2.27 8.24 -15.14
N PHE A 122 -3.32 7.81 -14.43
CA PHE A 122 -4.58 8.52 -14.37
C PHE A 122 -4.42 9.91 -13.72
N ILE A 123 -3.79 10.01 -12.53
CA ILE A 123 -3.54 11.31 -11.89
C ILE A 123 -2.60 12.18 -12.74
N HIS A 124 -1.58 11.59 -13.34
CA HIS A 124 -0.64 12.33 -14.20
C HIS A 124 -1.33 12.91 -15.44
N ASN A 125 -2.22 12.15 -16.06
CA ASN A 125 -3.01 12.61 -17.20
C ASN A 125 -3.96 13.75 -16.81
N GLN A 126 -4.62 13.65 -15.65
CA GLN A 126 -5.48 14.74 -15.15
C GLN A 126 -4.68 16.03 -14.94
N ILE A 127 -3.54 15.97 -14.25
CA ILE A 127 -2.67 17.13 -14.01
C ILE A 127 -2.19 17.73 -15.35
N SER A 128 -1.78 16.87 -16.28
CA SER A 128 -1.32 17.31 -17.60
C SER A 128 -2.43 17.97 -18.42
N GLN A 129 -3.68 17.50 -18.32
CA GLN A 129 -4.83 18.13 -18.97
C GLN A 129 -5.09 19.51 -18.38
N HIS A 130 -5.06 19.65 -17.05
CA HIS A 130 -5.23 20.94 -16.38
C HIS A 130 -4.17 21.95 -16.79
N LYS A 131 -2.89 21.53 -16.85
CA LYS A 131 -1.78 22.35 -17.32
C LYS A 131 -1.98 22.83 -18.76
N ARG A 132 -2.29 21.91 -19.68
CA ARG A 132 -2.53 22.25 -21.09
C ARG A 132 -3.68 23.23 -21.24
N PHE A 133 -4.79 22.99 -20.54
CA PHE A 133 -5.95 23.87 -20.60
C PHE A 133 -5.65 25.27 -20.04
N PHE A 134 -4.89 25.36 -18.95
CA PHE A 134 -4.39 26.62 -18.40
C PHE A 134 -3.49 27.37 -19.40
N GLU A 135 -2.49 26.69 -19.96
CA GLU A 135 -1.56 27.27 -20.93
C GLU A 135 -2.27 27.75 -22.20
N GLU A 136 -3.17 26.96 -22.76
CA GLU A 136 -3.96 27.35 -23.93
C GLU A 136 -4.86 28.55 -23.64
N SER A 137 -5.48 28.59 -22.46
CA SER A 137 -6.30 29.73 -22.04
C SER A 137 -5.47 30.99 -21.87
N ARG A 138 -4.24 30.87 -21.35
CA ARG A 138 -3.27 31.97 -21.21
C ARG A 138 -2.80 32.49 -22.57
N LEU A 139 -2.43 31.59 -23.49
CA LEU A 139 -1.89 31.95 -24.82
C LEU A 139 -2.95 32.59 -25.74
N LYS A 140 -4.22 32.19 -25.61
CA LYS A 140 -5.33 32.72 -26.41
C LYS A 140 -6.01 33.94 -25.79
N ASP A 141 -5.44 34.52 -24.74
CA ASP A 141 -6.03 35.63 -23.95
C ASP A 141 -7.46 35.35 -23.48
N ASN A 142 -7.74 34.09 -23.12
CA ASN A 142 -9.04 33.60 -22.69
C ASN A 142 -8.97 32.99 -21.27
N LEU A 143 -8.34 33.72 -20.35
CA LEU A 143 -8.26 33.31 -18.93
C LEU A 143 -9.64 33.21 -18.26
N ALA A 144 -10.65 33.91 -18.79
CA ALA A 144 -12.04 33.75 -18.33
C ALA A 144 -12.52 32.29 -18.42
N SER A 145 -12.12 31.55 -19.47
CA SER A 145 -12.42 30.13 -19.61
C SER A 145 -11.76 29.28 -18.51
N TRP A 146 -10.49 29.56 -18.21
CA TRP A 146 -9.76 28.93 -17.09
C TRP A 146 -10.49 29.14 -15.77
N PHE A 147 -10.80 30.39 -15.42
CA PHE A 147 -11.44 30.71 -14.13
C PHE A 147 -12.84 30.12 -14.01
N LYS A 148 -13.60 30.06 -15.11
CA LYS A 148 -14.98 29.57 -15.11
C LYS A 148 -15.07 28.04 -15.09
N THR A 149 -14.15 27.34 -15.74
CA THR A 149 -14.29 25.88 -15.98
C THR A 149 -13.07 25.07 -15.55
N GLY A 150 -11.87 25.45 -15.98
CA GLY A 150 -10.65 24.70 -15.71
C GLY A 150 -10.25 24.68 -14.23
N LYS A 151 -10.22 25.85 -13.59
CA LYS A 151 -9.84 25.99 -12.18
C LYS A 151 -10.80 25.24 -11.24
N PRO A 152 -12.14 25.35 -11.38
CA PRO A 152 -13.06 24.53 -10.59
C PRO A 152 -12.87 23.02 -10.78
N GLN A 153 -12.64 22.56 -12.02
CA GLN A 153 -12.40 21.14 -12.28
C GLN A 153 -11.11 20.65 -11.62
N ALA A 154 -10.01 21.40 -11.76
CA ALA A 154 -8.73 21.07 -11.14
C ALA A 154 -8.84 21.01 -9.61
N VAL A 155 -9.54 21.98 -8.99
CA VAL A 155 -9.79 21.98 -7.54
C VAL A 155 -10.64 20.77 -7.11
N SER A 156 -11.65 20.41 -7.90
CA SER A 156 -12.48 19.23 -7.66
C SER A 156 -11.67 17.94 -7.69
N ASP A 157 -10.84 17.76 -8.72
CA ASP A 157 -9.98 16.59 -8.86
C ASP A 157 -8.97 16.49 -7.71
N ILE A 158 -8.34 17.61 -7.31
CA ILE A 158 -7.44 17.64 -6.14
C ILE A 158 -8.19 17.20 -4.88
N LYS A 159 -9.38 17.73 -4.63
CA LYS A 159 -10.19 17.38 -3.46
C LYS A 159 -10.56 15.89 -3.45
N PHE A 160 -10.90 15.33 -4.61
CA PHE A 160 -11.16 13.91 -4.77
C PHE A 160 -9.95 13.07 -4.34
N TRP A 161 -8.75 13.41 -4.83
CA TRP A 161 -7.52 12.68 -4.48
C TRP A 161 -7.15 12.84 -3.02
N GLU A 162 -7.31 14.03 -2.43
CA GLU A 162 -7.06 14.23 -1.00
C GLU A 162 -7.97 13.37 -0.13
N GLN A 163 -9.26 13.34 -0.45
CA GLN A 163 -10.22 12.50 0.27
C GLN A 163 -9.84 11.02 0.15
N LYS A 164 -9.45 10.60 -1.06
CA LYS A 164 -9.03 9.24 -1.31
C LYS A 164 -7.76 8.85 -0.53
N PHE A 165 -6.73 9.70 -0.56
CA PHE A 165 -5.48 9.44 0.14
C PHE A 165 -5.67 9.40 1.66
N LYS A 166 -6.45 10.35 2.21
CA LYS A 166 -6.78 10.36 3.64
C LYS A 166 -7.56 9.11 4.04
N GLY A 167 -8.58 8.74 3.26
CA GLY A 167 -9.37 7.54 3.51
C GLY A 167 -8.51 6.28 3.57
N HIS A 168 -7.64 6.07 2.58
CA HIS A 168 -6.73 4.92 2.62
C HIS A 168 -5.69 5.00 3.74
N ARG A 169 -5.16 6.18 4.05
CA ARG A 169 -4.21 6.36 5.16
C ARG A 169 -4.83 5.95 6.48
N ASP A 170 -6.06 6.40 6.74
CA ASP A 170 -6.77 6.14 7.98
C ASP A 170 -7.09 4.64 8.09
N ARG A 171 -7.59 4.02 7.01
CA ARG A 171 -7.80 2.55 6.97
C ARG A 171 -6.54 1.73 7.17
N LEU A 172 -5.43 2.12 6.53
CA LEU A 172 -4.15 1.44 6.72
C LEU A 172 -3.64 1.58 8.16
N SER A 173 -3.92 2.70 8.83
CA SER A 173 -3.56 2.92 10.23
C SER A 173 -4.38 2.01 11.15
N GLU A 174 -5.69 1.91 10.93
CA GLU A 174 -6.56 0.96 11.64
C GLU A 174 -6.06 -0.48 11.49
N ILE A 175 -5.62 -0.89 10.29
CA ILE A 175 -5.07 -2.22 10.05
C ILE A 175 -3.76 -2.45 10.84
N ILE A 176 -2.90 -1.44 10.95
CA ILE A 176 -1.70 -1.54 11.79
C ILE A 176 -2.09 -1.77 13.24
N GLU A 177 -3.06 -1.03 13.77
CA GLU A 177 -3.56 -1.19 15.14
C GLU A 177 -4.08 -2.63 15.38
N THR A 178 -4.90 -3.15 14.47
CA THR A 178 -5.37 -4.56 14.55
C THR A 178 -4.21 -5.55 14.55
N LEU A 179 -3.18 -5.30 13.74
CA LEU A 179 -2.00 -6.15 13.69
C LEU A 179 -1.17 -6.03 14.98
N GLU A 180 -1.10 -4.88 15.64
CA GLU A 180 -0.34 -4.73 16.88
C GLU A 180 -1.02 -5.36 18.09
N GLU A 181 -2.36 -5.42 18.11
CA GLU A 181 -3.14 -6.00 19.22
C GLU A 181 -3.23 -7.54 19.21
N LYS A 182 -3.15 -8.17 18.02
CA LYS A 182 -3.15 -9.64 17.86
C LYS A 182 -1.75 -10.25 17.91
#